data_AF-A0A2V2RPR0-F1
#
_entry.id   AF-A0A2V2RPR0-F1
#
_cell.length_a   1.000
_cell.length_b   1.000
_cell.length_c   1.000
_cell.angle_alpha   90.00
_cell.angle_beta   90.00
_cell.angle_gamma   90.00
#
_symmetry.space_group_name_H-M   'P 1'
#
loop_
_entity.id
_entity.type
_entity.pdbx_description
1 polymer ?
#
loop_
_entity_poly.entity_id
_entity_poly.type
_entity_poly.pdbx_seq_one_letter_code
_entity_poly.pdbx_strand_id
1 'polypeptide(L)'
;MLTSWRLVPSNNRHDPFTGLGAQKFGGRWNFIGTKLIYSSENRSLGMLEILANLNGLNKHRLYFLFILFTLTKKIVLYLIIKFYPKIGIALHP
;
A
#
# COMPACT_ATOMS: atom_id res chain seq x y z
N MET A 1 3.67 18.80 9.10
CA MET A 1 3.88 17.35 8.99
C MET A 1 2.70 16.74 8.24
N LEU A 2 2.86 15.57 7.60
CA LEU A 2 1.78 14.77 7.03
C LEU A 2 1.63 13.50 7.86
N THR A 3 0.40 13.15 8.20
CA THR A 3 0.10 11.96 8.99
C THR A 3 -0.49 10.91 8.07
N SER A 4 0.03 9.69 8.13
CA SER A 4 -0.44 8.59 7.30
C SER A 4 -0.59 7.31 8.11
N TRP A 5 -1.45 6.44 7.61
CA TRP A 5 -1.74 5.13 8.15
C TRP A 5 -1.28 4.06 7.17
N ARG A 6 -0.61 3.04 7.69
CA ARG A 6 -0.28 1.84 6.93
C ARG A 6 -0.95 0.64 7.54
N LEU A 7 -1.59 -0.16 6.72
CA LEU A 7 -2.12 -1.46 7.12
C LEU A 7 -1.06 -2.54 6.88
N VAL A 8 -0.72 -3.31 7.91
CA VAL A 8 0.37 -4.30 7.89
C VAL A 8 -0.13 -5.65 8.42
N PRO A 9 0.19 -6.79 7.77
CA PRO A 9 -0.06 -8.11 8.37
C PRO A 9 0.66 -8.24 9.71
N SER A 10 0.02 -8.89 10.69
CA SER A 10 0.55 -9.07 12.06
C SER A 10 1.99 -9.60 12.09
N ASN A 11 2.36 -10.47 11.16
CA ASN A 11 3.68 -11.10 11.08
C ASN A 11 4.79 -10.10 10.72
N ASN A 12 4.45 -8.95 10.14
CA ASN A 12 5.37 -7.89 9.75
C ASN A 12 5.37 -6.71 10.73
N ARG A 13 4.75 -6.84 11.91
CA ARG A 13 4.64 -5.75 12.89
C ARG A 13 5.97 -5.16 13.35
N HIS A 14 7.02 -5.98 13.41
CA HIS A 14 8.33 -5.58 13.92
C HIS A 14 9.12 -4.71 12.94
N ASP A 15 8.85 -4.86 11.63
CA ASP A 15 9.47 -4.05 10.60
C ASP A 15 8.43 -3.67 9.52
N PRO A 16 7.56 -2.69 9.82
CA PRO A 16 6.43 -2.36 8.96
C PRO A 16 6.83 -1.61 7.68
N PHE A 17 8.07 -1.13 7.58
CA PHE A 17 8.54 -0.23 6.52
C PHE A 17 9.58 -0.85 5.57
N THR A 18 9.78 -2.16 5.58
CA THR A 18 10.74 -2.83 4.67
C THR A 18 10.45 -2.66 3.17
N GLY A 19 9.17 -2.53 2.79
CA GLY A 19 8.73 -2.53 1.39
C GLY A 19 8.85 -3.87 0.66
N LEU A 20 9.19 -4.97 1.36
CA LEU A 20 9.46 -6.29 0.75
C LEU A 20 8.22 -6.89 0.06
N GLY A 21 7.02 -6.65 0.58
CA GLY A 21 5.78 -7.14 -0.04
C GLY A 21 5.58 -6.56 -1.44
N ALA A 22 5.70 -5.23 -1.58
CA ALA A 22 5.60 -4.56 -2.87
C ALA A 22 6.74 -4.99 -3.81
N GLN A 23 7.96 -5.18 -3.28
CA GLN A 23 9.07 -5.69 -4.08
C GLN A 23 8.79 -7.08 -4.65
N LYS A 24 8.24 -7.99 -3.84
CA LYS A 24 8.02 -9.39 -4.23
C LYS A 24 6.85 -9.57 -5.20
N PHE A 25 5.77 -8.82 -5.01
CA PHE A 25 4.51 -9.02 -5.74
C PHE A 25 4.17 -7.88 -6.71
N GLY A 26 4.92 -6.78 -6.71
CA GLY A 26 4.56 -5.58 -7.44
C GLY A 26 3.34 -4.89 -6.86
N GLY A 27 2.86 -3.87 -7.56
CA GLY A 27 1.64 -3.15 -7.22
C GLY A 27 1.27 -2.16 -8.33
N ARG A 28 0.16 -1.46 -8.14
CA ARG A 28 -0.32 -0.45 -9.10
C ARG A 28 0.74 0.62 -9.42
N TRP A 29 1.63 0.90 -8.46
CA TRP A 29 2.60 1.99 -8.51
C TRP A 29 4.06 1.52 -8.45
N ASN A 30 4.32 0.21 -8.53
CA ASN A 30 5.69 -0.31 -8.55
C ASN A 30 5.81 -1.60 -9.35
N PHE A 31 6.94 -1.76 -10.04
CA PHE A 31 7.30 -3.03 -10.66
C PHE A 31 7.82 -4.03 -9.62
N ILE A 32 7.73 -5.32 -9.94
CA ILE A 32 8.39 -6.39 -9.19
C ILE A 32 9.90 -6.10 -9.16
N GLY A 33 10.53 -6.28 -8.00
CA GLY A 33 11.94 -5.94 -7.75
C GLY A 33 12.14 -4.55 -7.13
N THR A 34 11.16 -3.65 -7.19
CA THR A 34 11.22 -2.31 -6.58
C THR A 34 10.51 -2.26 -5.23
N LYS A 35 11.23 -1.88 -4.17
CA LYS A 35 10.64 -1.67 -2.83
C LYS A 35 9.75 -0.42 -2.82
N LEU A 36 8.53 -0.56 -2.30
CA LEU A 36 7.60 0.55 -2.09
C LEU A 36 6.75 0.31 -0.84
N ILE A 37 6.35 1.41 -0.18
CA ILE A 37 5.47 1.40 0.99
C ILE A 37 4.16 2.08 0.62
N TYR A 38 3.08 1.30 0.60
CA TYR A 38 1.71 1.82 0.50
C TYR A 38 1.20 2.31 1.85
N SER A 39 0.57 3.47 1.86
CA SER A 39 -0.08 4.07 3.03
C SER A 39 -1.21 4.99 2.56
N SER A 40 -2.08 5.37 3.49
CA SER A 40 -3.25 6.18 3.24
C SER A 40 -3.43 7.22 4.35
N GLU A 41 -3.90 8.41 4.00
CA GLU A 41 -4.18 9.47 4.99
C GLU A 41 -5.25 9.05 6.02
N ASN A 42 -6.15 8.14 5.64
CA ASN A 42 -7.26 7.67 6.48
C ASN A 42 -7.25 6.15 6.64
N ARG A 43 -7.53 5.66 7.85
CA ARG A 43 -7.68 4.21 8.13
C ARG A 43 -8.75 3.54 7.27
N SER A 44 -9.86 4.23 7.04
CA SER A 44 -10.97 3.74 6.20
C SER A 44 -10.54 3.49 4.75
N LEU A 45 -9.74 4.40 4.17
CA LEU A 45 -9.21 4.24 2.81
C LEU A 45 -8.26 3.05 2.72
N GLY A 46 -7.35 2.90 3.70
CA GLY A 46 -6.45 1.75 3.76
C GLY A 46 -7.19 0.42 3.86
N MET A 47 -8.31 0.37 4.61
CA MET A 47 -9.15 -0.83 4.67
C MET A 47 -9.89 -1.09 3.36
N LEU A 48 -10.44 -0.04 2.73
CA LEU A 48 -11.15 -0.15 1.46
C LEU A 48 -10.26 -0.76 0.36
N GLU A 49 -9.00 -0.32 0.26
CA GLU A 49 -8.04 -0.90 -0.69
C GLU A 49 -7.86 -2.41 -0.49
N ILE A 50 -7.80 -2.87 0.75
CA ILE A 50 -7.69 -4.31 1.03
C ILE A 50 -8.97 -5.03 0.62
N LEU A 51 -10.15 -4.51 1.01
CA LEU A 51 -11.43 -5.13 0.67
C LEU A 51 -11.68 -5.17 -0.84
N ALA A 52 -11.28 -4.13 -1.58
CA ALA A 52 -11.46 -4.04 -3.02
C ALA A 52 -10.48 -4.92 -3.81
N ASN A 53 -9.25 -5.11 -3.32
CA ASN A 53 -8.22 -5.92 -4.00
C ASN A 53 -8.22 -7.40 -3.56
N LEU A 54 -8.91 -7.76 -2.47
CA LEU A 54 -9.10 -9.15 -2.06
C LEU A 54 -10.22 -9.78 -2.89
N ASN A 55 -9.86 -10.63 -3.87
CA ASN A 55 -10.81 -11.45 -4.66
C ASN A 55 -11.42 -12.61 -3.84
N GLY A 56 -11.86 -12.34 -2.61
CA GLY A 56 -12.45 -13.30 -1.68
C GLY A 56 -11.86 -13.16 -0.27
N LEU A 57 -12.72 -13.04 0.74
CA LEU A 57 -12.37 -12.95 2.17
C LEU A 57 -11.78 -14.25 2.75
N ASN A 58 -11.56 -15.27 1.92
CA ASN A 58 -11.13 -16.61 2.29
C ASN A 58 -9.61 -16.80 2.31
N LYS A 59 -8.88 -15.85 2.90
CA LYS A 59 -7.48 -16.07 3.30
C LYS A 59 -7.42 -16.06 4.82
N HIS A 60 -7.73 -17.23 5.37
CA HIS A 60 -7.73 -17.61 6.78
C HIS A 60 -6.88 -16.69 7.69
N ARG A 61 -7.56 -15.94 8.57
CA ARG A 61 -7.01 -15.32 9.80
C ARG A 61 -5.78 -14.40 9.62
N LEU A 62 -5.74 -13.58 8.57
CA LEU A 62 -4.77 -12.49 8.55
C LEU A 62 -5.25 -11.34 9.44
N TYR A 63 -4.68 -11.22 10.63
CA TYR A 63 -4.83 -10.05 11.47
C TYR A 63 -4.00 -8.91 10.88
N PHE A 64 -4.66 -7.78 10.63
CA PHE A 64 -4.01 -6.56 10.16
C PHE A 64 -3.89 -5.55 11.30
N LEU A 65 -2.78 -4.83 11.32
CA LEU A 65 -2.51 -3.75 12.25
C LEU A 65 -2.40 -2.43 11.49
N PHE A 66 -2.95 -1.37 12.06
CA PHE A 66 -2.73 -0.01 11.59
C PHE A 66 -1.51 0.58 12.28
N ILE A 67 -0.54 1.01 11.49
CA ILE A 67 0.63 1.76 11.95
C ILE A 67 0.44 3.23 11.58
N LEU A 68 0.47 4.10 12.58
CA LEU A 68 0.49 5.55 12.41
C LEU A 68 1.93 6.02 12.25
N PHE A 69 2.18 6.87 11.27
CA PHE A 69 3.47 7.53 11.13
C PHE A 69 3.32 8.93 10.56
N THR A 70 4.33 9.77 10.78
CA THR A 70 4.37 11.13 10.30
C THR A 70 5.55 11.34 9.37
N LEU A 71 5.31 12.08 8.29
CA LEU A 71 6.31 12.48 7.31
C LEU A 71 6.52 13.99 7.38
N THR A 72 7.77 14.40 7.21
CA THR A 72 8.10 15.82 7.07
C THR A 72 7.79 16.25 5.65
N LYS A 73 7.05 17.36 5.49
CA LYS A 73 6.64 17.90 4.18
C LYS A 73 7.82 18.15 3.21
N LYS A 74 9.04 18.32 3.74
CA LYS A 74 10.28 18.51 2.96
C LYS A 74 10.61 17.34 2.03
N ILE A 75 10.09 16.13 2.31
CA ILE A 75 10.42 14.90 1.55
C ILE A 75 9.22 14.47 0.68
N VAL A 76 8.17 15.29 0.59
CA VAL A 76 6.93 14.92 -0.08
C VAL A 76 6.90 15.55 -1.46
N LEU A 77 7.02 14.70 -2.49
CA LEU A 77 6.68 15.06 -3.86
C LEU A 77 5.19 14.77 -4.07
N TYR A 78 4.41 15.79 -4.39
CA TYR A 78 3.00 15.61 -4.73
C TYR A 78 2.86 15.32 -6.23
N LEU A 79 2.24 14.20 -6.56
CA LEU A 79 1.77 13.92 -7.91
C LEU A 79 0.24 14.01 -7.90
N ILE A 80 -0.31 15.11 -8.41
CA ILE A 80 -1.76 15.24 -8.63
C ILE A 80 -2.09 14.51 -9.93
N ILE A 81 -2.54 13.28 -9.82
CA ILE A 81 -2.92 12.47 -10.99
C ILE A 81 -4.33 12.88 -11.41
N LYS A 82 -4.40 13.84 -12.34
CA LYS A 82 -5.68 14.40 -12.83
C LYS A 82 -6.36 13.49 -13.87
N PHE A 83 -5.63 12.58 -14.50
CA PHE A 83 -6.10 11.68 -15.55
C PHE A 83 -5.31 10.38 -15.52
N TYR A 84 -6.00 9.25 -15.40
CA TYR A 84 -5.48 7.97 -15.88
C TYR A 84 -5.72 7.94 -17.40
N PRO A 85 -4.71 7.80 -18.27
CA PRO A 85 -4.99 7.13 -19.53
C PRO A 85 -5.45 5.71 -19.16
N LYS A 86 -6.47 5.19 -19.83
CA LYS A 86 -6.88 3.77 -19.75
C LYS A 86 -5.74 2.90 -20.29
N ILE A 87 -4.61 2.84 -19.60
CA ILE A 87 -3.55 1.89 -19.86
C ILE A 87 -3.90 0.73 -18.95
N GLY A 88 -4.55 -0.28 -19.55
CA GLY A 88 -4.62 -1.60 -18.97
C GLY A 88 -3.18 -2.03 -18.69
N ILE A 89 -2.79 -1.97 -17.42
CA ILE A 89 -1.58 -2.64 -16.96
C ILE A 89 -1.92 -4.11 -17.14
N ALA A 90 -1.39 -4.67 -18.21
CA ALA A 90 -1.45 -6.06 -18.54
C ALA A 90 -1.19 -6.86 -17.26
N LEU A 91 -2.18 -7.70 -16.92
CA LEU A 91 -1.90 -8.96 -16.27
C LEU A 91 -0.76 -9.59 -17.07
N HIS A 92 0.45 -9.56 -16.54
CA HIS A 92 1.52 -10.37 -17.11
C HIS A 92 1.09 -11.84 -16.90
N PRO A 93 1.25 -12.69 -17.94
CA PRO A 93 0.59 -14.00 -18.06
C PRO A 93 0.89 -14.98 -16.93
#